data_AF-A0A1M2VKI2-F1
#
_entry.id   AF-A0A1M2VKI2-F1
#
_cell.length_a   1.000
_cell.length_b   1.000
_cell.length_c   1.000
_cell.angle_alpha   90.00
_cell.angle_beta   90.00
_cell.angle_gamma   90.00
#
_symmetry.space_group_name_H-M   'P 1'
#
loop_
_entity.id
_entity.type
_entity.pdbx_description
1 polymer ?
#
loop_
_entity_poly.entity_id
_entity_poly.type
_entity_poly.pdbx_seq_one_letter_code
_entity_poly.pdbx_strand_id
1 'polypeptide(L)'
;MYQSHDMSGLAESPDWRCWESTMKARTSGGKDILCQLYIPSSRVFSIGQPIPFHVMFSSSAFSLAAFLPYGPTATILAPNKQFTRIKVVRQSVVDVRNALVLGTKTDIWRVDTIGEAECRHSGDGSDWLSFAGEIRIDDSVKVGGFKAGGLTVKDFIELSMIPPDPVKCPFREMRLVIPIRLTTDPWSSDGYMLAVADSDFSAPSTPPDSQSQ
;
A
#
# COMPACT_ATOMS: atom_id res chain seq x y z
N MET A 1 8.78 -41.54 -9.60
CA MET A 1 9.30 -40.16 -9.75
C MET A 1 8.16 -39.23 -9.37
N TYR A 2 8.10 -38.84 -8.09
CA TYR A 2 7.09 -37.90 -7.62
C TYR A 2 7.56 -36.51 -8.01
N GLN A 3 6.78 -35.82 -8.84
CA GLN A 3 6.91 -34.39 -9.07
C GLN A 3 6.83 -33.72 -7.70
N SER A 4 7.98 -33.20 -7.25
CA SER A 4 8.04 -32.22 -6.18
C SER A 4 7.17 -31.05 -6.60
N HIS A 5 6.06 -30.83 -5.89
CA HIS A 5 5.31 -29.59 -5.98
C HIS A 5 6.28 -28.45 -5.74
N ASP A 6 6.54 -27.66 -6.78
CA ASP A 6 7.40 -26.51 -6.69
C ASP A 6 6.81 -25.55 -5.64
N MET A 7 7.65 -25.27 -4.65
CA MET A 7 7.43 -24.33 -3.57
C MET A 7 7.54 -22.91 -4.12
N SER A 8 6.66 -22.53 -5.05
CA SER A 8 6.66 -21.18 -5.64
C SER A 8 5.55 -20.31 -5.04
N GLY A 9 5.58 -20.13 -3.72
CA GLY A 9 5.24 -18.79 -3.21
C GLY A 9 6.21 -17.82 -3.90
N LEU A 10 5.74 -16.64 -4.34
CA LEU A 10 6.59 -15.68 -5.03
C LEU A 10 7.92 -15.53 -4.27
N ALA A 11 9.01 -16.02 -4.86
CA ALA A 11 10.32 -15.93 -4.24
C ALA A 11 10.70 -14.44 -4.19
N GLU A 12 11.33 -14.03 -3.08
CA GLU A 12 12.00 -12.74 -3.06
C GLU A 12 12.94 -12.66 -4.26
N SER A 13 12.75 -11.61 -5.05
CA SER A 13 13.56 -11.34 -6.22
C SER A 13 14.09 -9.91 -6.11
N PRO A 14 15.13 -9.52 -6.86
CA PRO A 14 15.60 -8.14 -6.84
C PRO A 14 14.46 -7.12 -7.07
N ASP A 15 13.46 -7.51 -7.86
CA ASP A 15 12.33 -6.66 -8.24
C ASP A 15 11.19 -6.67 -7.22
N TRP A 16 11.12 -7.69 -6.36
CA TRP A 16 10.04 -7.87 -5.38
C TRP A 16 10.57 -8.07 -3.96
N ARG A 17 10.06 -7.27 -3.04
CA ARG A 17 10.42 -7.38 -1.62
C ARG A 17 9.24 -7.91 -0.81
N CYS A 18 9.52 -8.76 0.17
CA CYS A 18 8.53 -9.27 1.11
C CYS A 18 8.47 -8.38 2.37
N TRP A 19 7.26 -8.16 2.87
CA TRP A 19 6.99 -7.62 4.19
C TRP A 19 6.01 -8.50 4.93
N GLU A 20 6.30 -8.75 6.20
CA GLU A 20 5.59 -9.76 6.95
C GLU A 20 4.92 -9.18 8.19
N SER A 21 3.77 -9.75 8.53
CA SER A 21 3.11 -9.54 9.81
C SER A 21 2.39 -10.82 10.22
N THR A 22 2.07 -10.95 11.50
CA THR A 22 1.42 -12.15 12.03
C THR A 22 0.07 -11.81 12.63
N MET A 23 -0.96 -12.46 12.13
CA MET A 23 -2.30 -12.39 12.68
C MET A 23 -2.43 -13.46 13.77
N LYS A 24 -2.60 -13.01 15.02
CA LYS A 24 -2.58 -13.88 16.19
C LYS A 24 -3.89 -14.62 16.39
N ALA A 25 -3.84 -15.94 16.53
CA ALA A 25 -5.01 -16.75 16.86
C ALA A 25 -5.50 -16.46 18.29
N ARG A 26 -6.82 -16.51 18.48
CA ARG A 26 -7.48 -16.38 19.80
C ARG A 26 -8.06 -17.69 20.30
N THR A 27 -8.36 -18.63 19.41
CA THR A 27 -9.01 -19.89 19.73
C THR A 27 -7.99 -20.93 20.18
N SER A 28 -8.36 -21.74 21.18
CA SER A 28 -7.57 -22.91 21.58
C SER A 28 -7.48 -23.89 20.41
N GLY A 29 -6.26 -24.30 20.05
CA GLY A 29 -6.00 -25.14 18.87
C GLY A 29 -5.87 -24.40 17.54
N GLY A 30 -6.13 -23.09 17.49
CA GLY A 30 -5.84 -22.26 16.34
C GLY A 30 -4.34 -21.96 16.21
N LYS A 31 -3.82 -21.97 14.99
CA LYS A 31 -2.48 -21.46 14.67
C LYS A 31 -2.54 -20.02 14.17
N ASP A 32 -1.51 -19.24 14.50
CA ASP A 32 -1.30 -17.91 13.93
C ASP A 32 -1.22 -17.97 12.39
N ILE A 33 -1.65 -16.89 11.73
CA ILE A 33 -1.53 -16.75 10.27
C ILE A 33 -0.39 -15.80 9.96
N LEU A 34 0.63 -16.30 9.27
CA LEU A 34 1.70 -15.49 8.69
C LEU A 34 1.17 -14.80 7.45
N CYS A 35 1.25 -13.48 7.41
CA CYS A 35 0.82 -12.64 6.29
C CYS A 35 2.06 -12.06 5.62
N GLN A 36 2.25 -12.36 4.34
CA GLN A 36 3.39 -11.91 3.55
C GLN A 36 2.88 -11.07 2.39
N LEU A 37 3.21 -9.78 2.38
CA LEU A 37 2.88 -8.84 1.32
C LEU A 37 4.12 -8.59 0.48
N TYR A 38 4.02 -8.82 -0.82
CA TYR A 38 5.04 -8.56 -1.81
C TYR A 38 4.65 -7.34 -2.63
N ILE A 39 5.52 -6.35 -2.71
CA ILE A 39 5.39 -5.18 -3.59
C ILE A 39 6.74 -4.92 -4.29
N PRO A 40 6.77 -4.12 -5.37
CA PRO A 40 8.02 -3.78 -6.03
C PRO A 40 9.05 -3.15 -5.08
N SER A 41 10.29 -3.63 -5.18
CA SER A 41 11.40 -3.28 -4.28
C SER A 41 11.73 -1.78 -4.25
N SER A 42 11.50 -1.07 -5.36
CA SER A 42 11.77 0.37 -5.47
C SER A 42 10.98 1.19 -4.44
N ARG A 43 9.74 0.79 -4.15
CA ARG A 43 8.76 1.55 -3.35
C ARG A 43 8.56 2.98 -3.82
N VAL A 44 8.83 3.25 -5.09
CA VAL A 44 8.55 4.50 -5.78
C VAL A 44 7.57 4.20 -6.90
N PHE A 45 6.42 4.84 -6.86
CA PHE A 45 5.30 4.58 -7.78
C PHE A 45 4.78 5.87 -8.39
N SER A 46 4.40 5.82 -9.65
CA SER A 46 3.69 6.92 -10.27
C SER A 46 2.25 6.97 -9.76
N ILE A 47 1.75 8.18 -9.46
CA ILE A 47 0.36 8.40 -9.04
C ILE A 47 -0.62 7.91 -10.11
N GLY A 48 -0.28 8.05 -11.39
CA GLY A 48 -1.13 7.66 -12.51
C GLY A 48 -1.05 6.18 -12.89
N GLN A 49 -0.20 5.38 -12.23
CA GLN A 49 -0.02 3.97 -12.56
C GLN A 49 -0.47 3.06 -11.41
N PRO A 50 -1.11 1.91 -11.71
CA PRO A 50 -1.48 0.95 -10.68
C PRO A 50 -0.24 0.37 -10.00
N ILE A 51 -0.32 0.17 -8.68
CA ILE A 51 0.74 -0.45 -7.90
C ILE A 51 0.45 -1.96 -7.79
N PRO A 52 1.24 -2.84 -8.44
CA PRO A 52 1.01 -4.27 -8.35
C PRO A 52 1.44 -4.82 -6.99
N PHE A 53 0.74 -5.83 -6.50
CA PHE A 53 1.11 -6.55 -5.29
C PHE A 53 0.72 -8.03 -5.35
N HIS A 54 1.38 -8.82 -4.51
CA HIS A 54 0.94 -10.17 -4.16
C HIS A 54 0.85 -10.30 -2.64
N VAL A 55 -0.12 -11.05 -2.14
CA VAL A 55 -0.23 -11.33 -0.71
C VAL A 55 -0.44 -12.82 -0.50
N MET A 56 0.25 -13.38 0.49
CA MET A 56 0.14 -14.77 0.90
C MET A 56 -0.17 -14.86 2.39
N PHE A 57 -1.06 -15.79 2.73
CA PHE A 57 -1.44 -16.13 4.09
C PHE A 57 -1.10 -17.59 4.33
N SER A 58 -0.25 -17.88 5.32
CA SER A 58 0.21 -19.24 5.61
C SER A 58 -0.10 -19.63 7.05
N SER A 59 -0.71 -20.81 7.24
CA SER A 59 -1.09 -21.35 8.56
C SER A 59 -1.52 -22.82 8.47
N SER A 60 -2.21 -23.37 9.48
CA SER A 60 -2.90 -24.65 9.33
C SER A 60 -4.15 -24.52 8.46
N ALA A 61 -4.55 -25.61 7.80
CA ALA A 61 -5.84 -25.71 7.09
C ALA A 61 -7.03 -25.25 7.96
N PHE A 62 -7.02 -25.60 9.26
CA PHE A 62 -8.04 -25.18 10.22
C PHE A 62 -8.09 -23.65 10.39
N SER A 63 -6.95 -23.01 10.59
CA SER A 63 -6.88 -21.56 10.74
C SER A 63 -7.24 -20.82 9.45
N LEU A 64 -6.76 -21.31 8.31
CA LEU A 64 -7.07 -20.70 7.01
C LEU A 64 -8.56 -20.79 6.68
N ALA A 65 -9.19 -21.95 6.94
CA ALA A 65 -10.64 -22.10 6.78
C ALA A 65 -11.43 -21.12 7.67
N ALA A 66 -10.99 -20.94 8.92
CA ALA A 66 -11.59 -19.95 9.83
C ALA A 66 -11.35 -18.50 9.38
N PHE A 67 -10.32 -18.23 8.58
CA PHE A 67 -9.99 -16.91 8.04
C PHE A 67 -10.75 -16.55 6.76
N LEU A 68 -11.23 -17.52 5.97
CA LEU A 68 -11.92 -17.27 4.69
C LEU A 68 -13.02 -16.18 4.76
N PRO A 69 -13.89 -16.11 5.79
CA PRO A 69 -14.91 -15.06 5.90
C PRO A 69 -14.34 -13.65 6.12
N TYR A 70 -13.07 -13.55 6.49
CA TYR A 70 -12.34 -12.30 6.75
C TYR A 70 -11.31 -11.99 5.67
N GLY A 71 -11.08 -12.89 4.72
CA GLY A 71 -10.08 -12.75 3.67
C GLY A 71 -10.35 -11.59 2.71
N PRO A 72 -9.35 -11.21 1.88
CA PRO A 72 -9.46 -10.09 0.94
C PRO A 72 -10.64 -10.17 -0.04
N THR A 73 -11.06 -11.39 -0.41
CA THR A 73 -12.15 -11.63 -1.38
C THR A 73 -13.50 -11.93 -0.73
N ALA A 74 -13.64 -11.81 0.59
CA ALA A 74 -14.92 -12.02 1.28
C ALA A 74 -16.04 -11.08 0.78
N THR A 75 -15.66 -9.96 0.16
CA THR A 75 -16.53 -9.01 -0.53
C THR A 75 -17.41 -9.61 -1.61
N ILE A 76 -16.92 -10.63 -2.31
CA ILE A 76 -17.67 -11.27 -3.41
C ILE A 76 -18.97 -11.86 -2.85
N LEU A 77 -18.94 -12.36 -1.62
CA LEU A 77 -20.10 -12.94 -0.94
C LEU A 77 -20.85 -11.91 -0.08
N ALA A 78 -20.17 -10.87 0.40
CA ALA A 78 -20.76 -9.81 1.20
C ALA A 78 -20.10 -8.45 0.89
N PRO A 79 -20.64 -7.68 -0.09
CA PRO A 79 -20.02 -6.44 -0.58
C PRO A 79 -19.73 -5.40 0.51
N ASN A 80 -20.56 -5.36 1.55
CA ASN A 80 -20.45 -4.40 2.65
C ASN A 80 -19.52 -4.87 3.79
N LYS A 81 -18.83 -6.00 3.64
CA LYS A 81 -18.03 -6.64 4.69
C LYS A 81 -16.59 -6.87 4.25
N GLN A 82 -15.83 -5.78 4.13
CA GLN A 82 -14.39 -5.81 3.92
C GLN A 82 -13.64 -5.75 5.25
N PHE A 83 -13.10 -6.89 5.68
CA PHE A 83 -12.34 -7.01 6.93
C PHE A 83 -10.83 -7.00 6.70
N THR A 84 -10.35 -7.70 5.66
CA THR A 84 -8.96 -7.58 5.20
C THR A 84 -8.90 -6.63 4.02
N ARG A 85 -8.04 -5.60 4.10
CA ARG A 85 -7.90 -4.56 3.09
C ARG A 85 -6.44 -4.26 2.81
N ILE A 86 -6.16 -3.91 1.57
CA ILE A 86 -4.91 -3.30 1.14
C ILE A 86 -5.26 -1.92 0.59
N LYS A 87 -4.59 -0.88 1.06
CA LYS A 87 -4.86 0.51 0.67
C LYS A 87 -3.59 1.35 0.74
N VAL A 88 -3.61 2.49 0.06
CA VAL A 88 -2.61 3.54 0.26
C VAL A 88 -3.20 4.59 1.19
N VAL A 89 -2.47 4.88 2.25
CA VAL A 89 -2.82 5.90 3.24
C VAL A 89 -1.82 7.04 3.23
N ARG A 90 -2.34 8.26 3.32
CA ARG A 90 -1.57 9.50 3.45
C ARG A 90 -1.65 10.01 4.86
N GLN A 91 -0.50 10.19 5.49
CA GLN A 91 -0.38 10.87 6.77
C GLN A 91 0.08 12.31 6.56
N SER A 92 -0.75 13.26 6.95
CA SER A 92 -0.44 14.69 6.98
C SER A 92 -0.19 15.12 8.42
N VAL A 93 1.00 15.62 8.73
CA VAL A 93 1.42 16.06 10.07
C VAL A 93 1.78 17.53 10.03
N VAL A 94 1.18 18.35 10.89
CA VAL A 94 1.42 19.78 11.01
C VAL A 94 2.03 20.08 12.37
N ASP A 95 3.20 20.72 12.37
CA ASP A 95 3.74 21.37 13.57
C ASP A 95 3.01 22.70 13.79
N VAL A 96 2.15 22.74 14.81
CA VAL A 96 1.21 23.86 15.04
C VAL A 96 1.87 25.08 15.67
N ARG A 97 2.99 24.91 16.39
CA ARG A 97 3.57 25.99 17.20
C ARG A 97 5.03 26.28 16.90
N ASN A 98 5.70 25.44 16.09
CA ASN A 98 7.14 25.53 15.84
C ASN A 98 7.95 25.72 17.14
N ALA A 99 7.44 25.17 18.24
CA ALA A 99 7.90 25.43 19.60
C ALA A 99 7.69 24.19 20.46
N LEU A 100 8.74 23.79 21.17
CA LEU A 100 8.67 22.75 22.20
C LEU A 100 7.99 23.35 23.43
N VAL A 101 6.70 23.06 23.62
CA VAL A 101 6.01 23.40 24.86
C VAL A 101 6.23 22.26 25.85
N LEU A 102 6.94 22.53 26.94
CA LEU A 102 7.21 21.54 27.99
C LEU A 102 7.91 20.26 27.47
N GLY A 103 8.76 20.40 26.45
CA GLY A 103 9.46 19.27 25.83
C GLY A 103 8.59 18.36 24.94
N THR A 104 7.31 18.70 24.75
CA THR A 104 6.40 17.97 23.85
C THR A 104 6.24 18.67 22.52
N LYS A 105 6.26 17.88 21.45
CA LYS A 105 5.97 18.33 20.09
C LYS A 105 4.45 18.50 19.95
N THR A 106 3.99 19.66 19.51
CA THR A 106 2.57 19.97 19.32
C THR A 106 2.13 19.62 17.90
N ASP A 107 2.46 18.41 17.45
CA ASP A 107 2.11 17.94 16.12
C ASP A 107 0.62 17.54 16.11
N ILE A 108 -0.13 17.99 15.12
CA ILE A 108 -1.47 17.47 14.81
C ILE A 108 -1.37 16.67 13.51
N TRP A 109 -2.08 15.54 13.41
CA TRP A 109 -2.06 14.74 12.20
C TRP A 109 -3.42 14.21 11.78
N ARG A 110 -3.52 13.91 10.49
CA ARG A 110 -4.65 13.22 9.87
C ARG A 110 -4.13 12.08 8.99
N VAL A 111 -4.91 11.01 8.89
CA VAL A 111 -4.66 9.90 7.98
C VAL A 111 -5.84 9.76 7.03
N ASP A 112 -5.57 9.87 5.74
CA ASP A 112 -6.57 9.74 4.68
C ASP A 112 -6.27 8.51 3.82
N THR A 113 -7.31 7.81 3.38
CA THR A 113 -7.15 6.75 2.37
C THR A 113 -7.15 7.42 1.01
N ILE A 114 -6.12 7.20 0.22
CA ILE A 114 -5.89 7.85 -1.08
C ILE A 114 -5.76 6.85 -2.23
N GLY A 115 -5.95 5.56 -1.95
CA GLY A 115 -5.97 4.51 -2.96
C GLY A 115 -6.41 3.19 -2.35
N GLU A 116 -7.08 2.36 -3.14
CA GLU A 116 -7.64 1.08 -2.70
C GLU A 116 -7.21 -0.05 -3.64
N ALA A 117 -7.03 -1.24 -3.06
CA ALA A 117 -6.65 -2.43 -3.80
C ALA A 117 -7.85 -3.19 -4.35
N GLU A 118 -7.70 -3.68 -5.58
CA GLU A 118 -8.51 -4.77 -6.11
C GLU A 118 -7.77 -6.09 -5.94
N CYS A 119 -8.30 -6.98 -5.09
CA CYS A 119 -7.71 -8.29 -4.83
C CYS A 119 -8.41 -9.37 -5.65
N ARG A 120 -7.62 -10.27 -6.25
CA ARG A 120 -8.10 -11.49 -6.92
C ARG A 120 -7.38 -12.70 -6.33
N HIS A 121 -8.12 -13.79 -6.16
CA HIS A 121 -7.54 -15.06 -5.76
C HIS A 121 -6.53 -15.53 -6.82
N SER A 122 -5.32 -15.90 -6.40
CA SER A 122 -4.26 -16.35 -7.30
C SER A 122 -3.86 -17.81 -7.08
N GLY A 123 -4.21 -18.41 -5.94
CA GLY A 123 -4.00 -19.84 -5.69
C GLY A 123 -4.07 -20.18 -4.21
N ASP A 124 -4.18 -21.47 -3.93
CA ASP A 124 -4.28 -22.02 -2.58
C ASP A 124 -3.57 -23.38 -2.48
N GLY A 125 -3.15 -23.71 -1.26
CA GLY A 125 -2.56 -24.99 -0.90
C GLY A 125 -3.07 -25.48 0.46
N SER A 126 -2.51 -26.59 0.95
CA SER A 126 -2.94 -27.18 2.23
C SER A 126 -2.73 -26.27 3.44
N ASP A 127 -1.77 -25.37 3.36
CA ASP A 127 -1.26 -24.54 4.45
C ASP A 127 -1.01 -23.09 4.01
N TRP A 128 -1.46 -22.70 2.82
CA TRP A 128 -1.34 -21.32 2.33
C TRP A 128 -2.49 -20.90 1.41
N LEU A 129 -2.71 -19.59 1.31
CA LEU A 129 -3.67 -18.93 0.43
C LEU A 129 -3.04 -17.68 -0.17
N SER A 130 -3.18 -17.46 -1.47
CA SER A 130 -2.56 -16.36 -2.19
C SER A 130 -3.57 -15.52 -2.96
N PHE A 131 -3.29 -14.22 -2.99
CA PHE A 131 -4.01 -13.23 -3.80
C PHE A 131 -3.02 -12.34 -4.54
N ALA A 132 -3.45 -11.84 -5.69
CA ALA A 132 -2.73 -10.87 -6.49
C ALA A 132 -3.66 -9.71 -6.83
N GLY A 133 -3.09 -8.52 -7.03
CA GLY A 133 -3.91 -7.35 -7.30
C GLY A 133 -3.11 -6.11 -7.63
N GLU A 134 -3.86 -5.03 -7.79
CA GLU A 134 -3.33 -3.71 -8.07
C GLU A 134 -4.01 -2.69 -7.15
N ILE A 135 -3.24 -1.70 -6.68
CA ILE A 135 -3.76 -0.54 -5.96
C ILE A 135 -3.87 0.63 -6.93
N ARG A 136 -5.06 1.23 -7.04
CA ARG A 136 -5.25 2.48 -7.80
C ARG A 136 -5.28 3.66 -6.84
N ILE A 137 -4.48 4.67 -7.14
CA ILE A 137 -4.51 5.95 -6.42
C ILE A 137 -5.72 6.76 -6.93
N ASP A 138 -6.40 7.44 -6.03
CA ASP A 138 -7.55 8.28 -6.35
C ASP A 138 -7.13 9.45 -7.27
N ASP A 139 -7.92 9.73 -8.31
CA ASP A 139 -7.61 10.77 -9.30
C ASP A 139 -7.52 12.17 -8.69
N SER A 140 -8.10 12.41 -7.50
CA SER A 140 -7.97 13.68 -6.77
C SER A 140 -6.56 13.92 -6.22
N VAL A 141 -5.73 12.88 -6.12
CA VAL A 141 -4.35 12.98 -5.65
C VAL A 141 -3.47 13.50 -6.78
N LYS A 142 -2.93 14.71 -6.65
CA LYS A 142 -2.05 15.32 -7.67
C LYS A 142 -0.59 15.49 -7.24
N VAL A 143 -0.31 15.30 -5.96
CA VAL A 143 1.01 15.54 -5.36
C VAL A 143 1.37 14.38 -4.45
N GLY A 144 2.62 13.92 -4.50
CA GLY A 144 3.17 12.92 -3.57
C GLY A 144 3.50 13.50 -2.19
N GLY A 145 4.16 12.71 -1.34
CA GLY A 145 4.67 13.18 -0.05
C GLY A 145 5.71 14.30 -0.17
N PHE A 146 5.61 15.31 0.70
CA PHE A 146 6.53 16.45 0.75
C PHE A 146 6.69 16.97 2.18
N LYS A 147 7.65 17.87 2.40
CA LYS A 147 7.82 18.60 3.66
C LYS A 147 8.03 20.07 3.38
N ALA A 148 7.19 20.93 3.93
CA ALA A 148 7.26 22.38 3.76
C ALA A 148 6.67 23.10 4.98
N GLY A 149 7.38 24.09 5.53
CA GLY A 149 6.82 25.01 6.53
C GLY A 149 6.14 24.35 7.74
N GLY A 150 6.71 23.27 8.30
CA GLY A 150 6.12 22.54 9.44
C GLY A 150 5.06 21.49 9.05
N LEU A 151 4.62 21.45 7.79
CA LEU A 151 3.79 20.37 7.24
C LEU A 151 4.68 19.25 6.69
N THR A 152 4.36 18.01 7.04
CA THR A 152 4.96 16.80 6.49
C THR A 152 3.86 15.87 6.00
N VAL A 153 3.92 15.50 4.72
CA VAL A 153 3.02 14.53 4.09
C VAL A 153 3.82 13.28 3.75
N LYS A 154 3.35 12.11 4.19
CA LYS A 154 3.96 10.80 3.93
C LYS A 154 2.91 9.81 3.46
N ASP A 155 3.29 8.96 2.51
CA ASP A 155 2.42 7.94 1.93
C ASP A 155 2.90 6.54 2.33
N PHE A 156 1.94 5.64 2.58
CA PHE A 156 2.20 4.27 3.01
C PHE A 156 1.23 3.30 2.33
N ILE A 157 1.70 2.10 1.99
CA ILE A 157 0.82 0.96 1.75
C ILE A 157 0.49 0.34 3.11
N GLU A 158 -0.80 0.10 3.35
CA GLU A 158 -1.31 -0.57 4.53
C GLU A 158 -2.03 -1.86 4.13
N LEU A 159 -1.57 -3.00 4.63
CA LEU A 159 -2.36 -4.23 4.72
C LEU A 159 -2.91 -4.33 6.14
N SER A 160 -4.22 -4.47 6.28
CA SER A 160 -4.86 -4.64 7.58
C SER A 160 -5.95 -5.69 7.55
N MET A 161 -6.13 -6.37 8.69
CA MET A 161 -7.31 -7.17 8.99
C MET A 161 -7.95 -6.60 10.25
N ILE A 162 -9.15 -6.05 10.11
CA ILE A 162 -9.93 -5.49 11.22
C ILE A 162 -11.25 -6.26 11.29
N PRO A 163 -11.46 -7.09 12.33
CA PRO A 163 -12.68 -7.86 12.46
C PRO A 163 -13.89 -6.98 12.81
N PRO A 164 -15.11 -7.34 12.38
CA PRO A 164 -16.33 -6.60 12.72
C PRO A 164 -16.66 -6.64 14.21
N ASP A 165 -16.40 -7.79 14.83
CA ASP A 165 -16.53 -8.03 16.27
C ASP A 165 -15.19 -8.61 16.76
N PRO A 166 -14.31 -7.77 17.33
CA PRO A 166 -12.99 -8.20 17.77
C PRO A 166 -13.02 -9.28 18.86
N VAL A 167 -14.14 -9.43 19.59
CA VAL A 167 -14.25 -10.41 20.68
C VAL A 167 -14.60 -11.79 20.13
N LYS A 168 -15.47 -11.85 19.10
CA LYS A 168 -15.92 -13.11 18.48
C LYS A 168 -15.02 -13.61 17.36
N CYS A 169 -14.18 -12.76 16.79
CA CYS A 169 -13.28 -13.16 15.72
C CYS A 169 -12.26 -14.20 16.23
N PRO A 170 -11.98 -15.28 15.47
CA PRO A 170 -10.95 -16.26 15.84
C PRO A 170 -9.52 -15.68 15.82
N PHE A 171 -9.34 -14.47 15.29
CA PHE A 171 -8.05 -13.82 15.13
C PHE A 171 -8.04 -12.41 15.74
N ARG A 172 -6.87 -11.94 16.17
CA ARG A 172 -6.64 -10.54 16.52
C ARG A 172 -6.53 -9.70 15.26
N GLU A 173 -6.81 -8.41 15.41
CA GLU A 173 -6.50 -7.43 14.37
C GLU A 173 -5.01 -7.48 14.01
N MET A 174 -4.72 -7.17 12.75
CA MET A 174 -3.37 -7.15 12.22
C MET A 174 -3.22 -5.93 11.32
N ARG A 175 -2.06 -5.28 11.40
CA ARG A 175 -1.71 -4.13 10.57
C ARG A 175 -0.26 -4.22 10.17
N LEU A 176 0.00 -4.06 8.88
CA LEU A 176 1.32 -3.95 8.26
C LEU A 176 1.37 -2.65 7.47
N VAL A 177 2.36 -1.81 7.76
CA VAL A 177 2.49 -0.46 7.16
C VAL A 177 3.86 -0.33 6.51
N ILE A 178 3.89 -0.02 5.22
CA ILE A 178 5.11 0.03 4.40
C ILE A 178 5.22 1.44 3.81
N PRO A 179 6.28 2.20 4.12
CA PRO A 179 6.45 3.54 3.56
C PRO A 179 6.80 3.47 2.08
N ILE A 180 6.15 4.32 1.28
CA ILE A 180 6.34 4.44 -0.17
C ILE A 180 6.62 5.89 -0.55
N ARG A 181 6.98 6.12 -1.81
CA ARG A 181 6.99 7.44 -2.44
C ARG A 181 6.10 7.43 -3.68
N LEU A 182 5.33 8.49 -3.84
CA LEU A 182 4.52 8.74 -5.02
C LEU A 182 5.18 9.82 -5.87
N THR A 183 5.27 9.60 -7.18
CA THR A 183 5.80 10.54 -8.18
C THR A 183 4.72 10.91 -9.19
N THR A 184 4.86 12.06 -9.84
CA THR A 184 3.93 12.49 -10.90
C THR A 184 4.21 11.79 -12.22
N ASP A 185 5.48 11.55 -12.52
CA ASP A 185 5.88 11.02 -13.82
C ASP A 185 5.71 9.49 -13.84
N PRO A 186 5.10 8.92 -14.89
CA PRO A 186 5.08 7.48 -15.10
C PRO A 186 6.49 6.95 -15.34
N TRP A 187 6.74 5.72 -14.89
CA TRP A 187 7.99 5.05 -15.24
C TRP A 187 7.95 4.65 -16.72
N SER A 188 8.89 5.15 -17.51
CA SER A 188 9.15 4.68 -18.88
C SER A 188 10.43 3.84 -18.88
N SER A 189 10.41 2.70 -19.57
CA SER A 189 11.61 1.90 -19.88
C SER A 189 12.65 2.71 -20.66
N ASP A 190 12.18 3.76 -21.33
CA ASP A 190 12.91 4.54 -22.29
C ASP A 190 13.51 5.77 -21.61
N GLY A 191 14.38 5.55 -20.61
CA GLY A 191 15.08 6.59 -19.82
C GLY A 191 15.91 7.62 -20.62
N TYR A 192 15.69 7.74 -21.93
CA TYR A 192 16.20 8.72 -22.87
C TYR A 192 15.17 9.75 -23.37
N MET A 193 13.87 9.64 -23.05
CA MET A 193 12.88 10.70 -23.37
C MET A 193 12.55 11.59 -22.18
N LEU A 194 13.59 12.08 -21.48
CA LEU A 194 13.50 13.37 -20.79
C LEU A 194 13.84 14.47 -21.79
N ALA A 195 12.91 14.72 -22.72
CA ALA A 195 12.66 16.00 -23.41
C ALA A 195 11.68 15.75 -24.57
N VAL A 196 10.72 16.65 -24.72
CA VAL A 196 9.83 16.79 -25.89
C VAL A 196 8.66 15.80 -25.98
N ALA A 197 7.73 15.90 -25.03
CA ALA A 197 6.32 15.65 -25.35
C ALA A 197 5.50 16.81 -24.79
N ASP A 198 5.10 17.71 -25.70
CA ASP A 198 4.18 18.85 -25.53
C ASP A 198 4.17 19.54 -24.16
N SER A 199 5.21 20.36 -23.94
CA SER A 199 5.08 21.49 -23.04
C SER A 199 4.21 22.57 -23.71
N ASP A 200 2.92 22.61 -23.39
CA ASP A 200 2.07 23.81 -23.48
C ASP A 200 2.48 24.86 -22.40
N PHE A 201 3.78 25.02 -22.18
CA PHE A 201 4.29 26.13 -21.40
C PHE A 201 4.47 27.31 -22.35
N SER A 202 3.63 28.34 -22.18
CA SER A 202 3.82 29.62 -22.83
C SER A 202 5.25 30.11 -22.56
N ALA A 203 6.00 30.40 -23.63
CA ALA A 203 7.29 31.05 -23.50
C ALA A 203 7.11 32.37 -22.71
N PRO A 204 7.95 32.66 -21.72
CA PRO A 204 7.85 33.93 -20.99
C PRO A 204 8.04 35.08 -21.97
N SER A 205 7.08 36.00 -21.99
CA SER A 205 7.11 37.19 -22.85
C SER A 205 8.41 37.95 -22.61
N THR A 206 9.26 38.03 -23.62
CA THR A 206 10.46 38.85 -23.58
C THR A 206 10.01 40.33 -23.55
N PRO A 207 10.44 41.13 -22.56
CA PRO A 207 10.09 42.54 -22.55
C PRO A 207 10.71 43.23 -23.78
N PRO A 208 9.99 44.19 -24.40
CA PRO A 208 10.50 44.88 -25.58
C PRO A 208 11.75 45.69 -25.21
N ASP A 209 12.80 45.54 -26.03
CA ASP A 209 14.00 46.35 -25.93
C ASP A 209 13.64 47.83 -26.08
N SER A 210 13.90 48.58 -25.02
CA SER A 210 13.86 50.04 -25.02
C SER A 210 14.96 50.54 -25.97
N GLN A 211 14.63 50.74 -27.25
CA GLN A 211 15.51 51.48 -28.15
C GLN A 211 15.55 52.94 -27.71
N SER A 212 16.63 53.28 -27.00
CA SER A 212 17.08 54.64 -26.79
C SER A 212 17.79 55.13 -28.05
N GLN A 213 17.12 56.00 -28.83
CA GLN A 213 17.61 57.27 -29.39
C GLN A 213 16.72 57.73 -30.55
#